data_AF-A0AAV7J197-F1
#
_entry.id   AF-A0AAV7J197-F1
#
_cell.length_a   1.000
_cell.length_b   1.000
_cell.length_c   1.000
_cell.angle_alpha   90.00
_cell.angle_beta   90.00
_cell.angle_gamma   90.00
#
_symmetry.space_group_name_H-M   'P 1'
#
loop_
_entity.id
_entity.type
_entity.pdbx_description
1 polymer ?
#
loop_
_entity_poly.entity_id
_entity_poly.type
_entity_poly.pdbx_seq_one_letter_code
_entity_poly.pdbx_strand_id
1 'polypeptide(L)'
;MSNVTPFRVFCKKKTLSSQLKSFSEDNLIKCNAILSVRKNNKLSGHETVLPTKLNNFQLYHSECYRRFTALPLKYRKITSENASSAKLQQQENVNPHAGTSEITNTDNASPDENVDLSEVNLDP
;
A
#
# COMPACT_ATOMS: atom_id res chain seq x y z
N MET A 1 30.09 23.35 18.94
CA MET A 1 28.71 22.82 18.85
C MET A 1 28.78 21.30 18.85
N SER A 2 28.03 20.62 19.72
CA SER A 2 28.09 19.15 19.82
C SER A 2 27.44 18.50 18.60
N ASN A 3 28.16 17.62 17.90
CA ASN A 3 27.61 16.86 16.76
C ASN A 3 26.66 15.75 17.25
N VAL A 4 25.42 16.12 17.50
CA VAL A 4 24.35 15.22 17.95
C VAL A 4 23.90 14.34 16.78
N THR A 5 24.39 13.10 16.73
CA THR A 5 24.03 12.15 15.65
C THR A 5 22.59 11.65 15.81
N PRO A 6 21.73 11.74 14.77
CA PRO A 6 20.33 11.35 14.86
C PRO A 6 20.15 9.86 15.15
N PHE A 7 19.16 9.55 15.99
CA PHE A 7 18.78 8.19 16.35
C PHE A 7 18.00 7.53 15.21
N ARG A 8 18.43 6.33 14.78
CA ARG A 8 17.83 5.58 13.67
C ARG A 8 16.92 4.47 14.20
N VAL A 9 15.60 4.65 14.11
CA VAL A 9 14.61 3.79 14.81
C VAL A 9 14.64 2.32 14.36
N PHE A 10 14.71 2.05 13.06
CA PHE A 10 14.57 0.68 12.51
C PHE A 10 15.89 -0.01 12.15
N CYS A 11 17.05 0.62 12.37
CA CYS A 11 18.33 0.03 11.94
C CYS A 11 19.54 0.58 12.71
N LYS A 12 20.47 -0.31 13.06
CA LYS A 12 21.76 0.04 13.70
C LYS A 12 22.88 0.35 12.68
N LYS A 13 22.67 0.12 11.38
CA LYS A 13 23.68 0.33 10.34
C LYS A 13 23.90 1.83 10.08
N LYS A 14 25.13 2.31 10.33
CA LYS A 14 25.56 3.69 10.03
C LYS A 14 25.72 3.95 8.52
N THR A 15 26.06 2.91 7.75
CA THR A 15 26.48 2.94 6.34
C THR A 15 25.35 2.97 5.30
N LEU A 16 24.08 3.04 5.70
CA LEU A 16 23.01 3.34 4.76
C LEU A 16 23.16 4.79 4.29
N SER A 17 23.50 4.96 3.01
CA SER A 17 23.61 6.26 2.30
C SER A 17 22.24 6.88 1.96
N SER A 18 21.15 6.14 2.17
CA SER A 18 19.79 6.64 2.00
C SER A 18 19.48 7.79 2.95
N GLN A 19 18.75 8.78 2.46
CA GLN A 19 18.29 9.92 3.25
C GLN A 19 17.44 9.46 4.47
N LEU A 20 17.70 10.09 5.62
CA LEU A 20 16.87 9.94 6.82
C LEU A 20 15.61 10.82 6.71
N LYS A 21 14.47 10.30 7.17
CA LYS A 21 13.18 10.99 7.21
C LYS A 21 12.65 11.06 8.63
N SER A 22 11.99 12.17 8.96
CA SER A 22 11.22 12.33 10.19
C SER A 22 9.90 11.58 10.11
N PHE A 23 9.33 11.21 11.26
CA PHE A 23 7.97 10.68 11.33
C PHE A 23 6.94 11.78 11.07
N SER A 24 5.88 11.44 10.34
CA SER A 24 4.59 12.14 10.43
C SER A 24 3.66 11.39 11.39
N GLU A 25 2.56 12.02 11.77
CA GLU A 25 1.56 11.44 12.66
C GLU A 25 0.99 10.12 12.11
N ASP A 26 0.54 10.09 10.85
CA ASP A 26 0.02 8.88 10.17
C ASP A 26 1.03 7.74 10.19
N ASN A 27 2.30 8.06 9.94
CA ASN A 27 3.38 7.09 9.94
C ASN A 27 3.61 6.52 11.34
N LEU A 28 3.52 7.35 12.38
CA LEU A 28 3.69 6.91 13.76
C LEU A 28 2.50 6.07 14.25
N ILE A 29 1.26 6.46 13.92
CA ILE A 29 0.03 5.70 14.19
C ILE A 29 0.12 4.31 13.53
N LYS A 30 0.43 4.28 12.23
CA LYS A 30 0.61 3.04 11.46
C LYS A 30 1.73 2.16 12.02
N CYS A 31 2.87 2.75 12.41
CA CYS A 31 3.95 2.02 13.04
C CYS A 31 3.52 1.40 14.38
N ASN A 32 2.73 2.11 15.20
CA ASN A 32 2.22 1.58 16.47
C ASN A 32 1.25 0.42 16.27
N ALA A 33 0.29 0.53 15.35
CA ALA A 33 -0.63 -0.56 15.02
C ALA A 33 0.14 -1.83 14.58
N ILE A 34 1.14 -1.66 13.72
CA ILE A 34 1.98 -2.76 13.23
C ILE A 34 2.88 -3.31 14.35
N LEU A 35 3.39 -2.46 15.24
CA LEU A 35 4.18 -2.90 16.40
C LEU A 35 3.34 -3.76 17.34
N SER A 36 2.07 -3.41 17.60
CA SER A 36 1.14 -4.22 18.39
C SER A 36 0.93 -5.60 17.76
N VAL A 37 0.68 -5.67 16.44
CA VAL A 37 0.58 -6.96 15.72
C VAL A 37 1.89 -7.77 15.84
N ARG A 38 3.04 -7.12 15.69
CA ARG A 38 4.36 -7.78 15.83
C ARG A 38 4.60 -8.29 17.26
N LYS A 39 4.26 -7.53 18.30
CA LYS A 39 4.38 -7.91 19.71
C LYS A 39 3.49 -9.11 20.05
N ASN A 40 2.21 -9.04 19.72
CA ASN A 40 1.25 -10.11 20.04
C ASN A 40 1.61 -11.44 19.35
N ASN A 41 2.27 -11.38 18.19
CA ASN A 41 2.67 -12.54 17.39
C ASN A 41 4.18 -12.86 17.45
N LYS A 42 4.95 -12.21 18.35
CA LYS A 42 6.40 -12.37 18.52
C LYS A 42 7.21 -12.30 17.20
N LEU A 43 6.79 -11.44 16.26
CA LEU A 43 7.43 -11.28 14.96
C LEU A 43 8.74 -10.49 15.08
N SER A 44 9.64 -10.63 14.10
CA SER A 44 10.88 -9.83 14.04
C SER A 44 10.60 -8.33 14.18
N GLY A 45 11.36 -7.64 15.02
CA GLY A 45 11.19 -6.21 15.30
C GLY A 45 10.07 -5.89 16.30
N HIS A 46 9.49 -6.87 17.00
CA HIS A 46 8.56 -6.62 18.10
C HIS A 46 9.18 -5.84 19.27
N GLU A 47 10.50 -5.91 19.43
CA GLU A 47 11.27 -5.15 20.43
C GLU A 47 11.51 -3.68 20.03
N THR A 48 11.03 -3.23 18.87
CA THR A 48 11.26 -1.86 18.38
C THR A 48 10.60 -0.84 19.30
N VAL A 49 11.38 0.13 19.77
CA VAL A 49 10.88 1.29 20.51
C VAL A 49 10.59 2.42 19.50
N LEU A 50 9.33 2.81 19.39
CA LEU A 50 8.89 3.92 18.54
C LEU A 50 8.95 5.26 19.31
N PRO A 51 9.04 6.39 18.61
CA PRO A 51 8.82 7.71 19.20
C PRO A 51 7.48 7.80 19.93
N THR A 52 7.46 8.45 21.10
CA THR A 52 6.20 8.84 21.77
C THR A 52 5.69 10.21 21.32
N LYS A 53 6.56 11.02 20.71
CA LYS A 53 6.25 12.35 20.16
C LYS A 53 7.03 12.55 18.87
N LEU A 54 6.45 13.27 17.90
CA LEU A 54 7.15 13.68 16.68
C LEU A 54 8.33 14.59 17.05
N ASN A 55 9.51 14.29 16.49
CA ASN A 55 10.74 15.05 16.74
C ASN A 55 11.74 14.85 15.59
N ASN A 56 12.70 15.78 15.47
CA ASN A 56 13.71 15.78 14.40
C ASN A 56 14.96 14.93 14.73
N PHE A 57 14.96 14.22 15.86
CA PHE A 57 16.11 13.43 16.31
C PHE A 57 15.94 11.92 16.03
N GLN A 58 14.72 11.41 16.15
CA GLN A 58 14.37 10.01 15.90
C GLN A 58 13.87 9.85 14.47
N LEU A 59 14.76 9.39 13.60
CA LEU A 59 14.56 9.33 12.15
C LEU A 59 14.60 7.89 11.62
N TYR A 60 14.21 7.70 10.36
CA TYR A 60 14.25 6.41 9.68
C TYR A 60 14.67 6.51 8.21
N HIS A 61 15.22 5.43 7.64
CA HIS A 61 15.33 5.29 6.20
C HIS A 61 14.05 4.67 5.63
N SER A 62 13.60 5.11 4.46
CA SER A 62 12.37 4.60 3.82
C SER A 62 12.38 3.07 3.63
N GLU A 63 13.53 2.47 3.30
CA GLU A 63 13.64 1.01 3.16
C GLU A 63 13.41 0.28 4.49
N CYS A 64 13.99 0.78 5.58
CA CYS A 64 13.82 0.16 6.90
C CYS A 64 12.38 0.30 7.39
N TYR A 65 11.74 1.45 7.15
CA TYR A 65 10.30 1.63 7.40
C TYR A 65 9.45 0.68 6.55
N ARG A 66 9.73 0.52 5.25
CA ARG A 66 9.00 -0.40 4.36
C ARG A 66 9.09 -1.84 4.86
N ARG A 67 10.28 -2.28 5.26
CA ARG A 67 10.50 -3.61 5.84
C ARG A 67 9.84 -3.81 7.20
N PHE A 68 9.86 -2.79 8.07
CA PHE A 68 9.15 -2.82 9.36
C PHE A 68 7.63 -2.84 9.19
N THR A 69 7.09 -2.09 8.23
CA THR A 69 5.64 -2.02 7.98
C THR A 69 5.10 -3.19 7.16
N ALA A 70 5.97 -3.95 6.48
CA ALA A 70 5.59 -5.17 5.76
C ALA A 70 5.24 -6.32 6.73
N LEU A 71 3.95 -6.56 6.94
CA LEU A 71 3.43 -7.73 7.64
C LEU A 71 3.27 -8.94 6.69
N PRO A 72 3.51 -10.18 7.18
CA PRO A 72 3.11 -11.41 6.49
C PRO A 72 1.61 -11.43 6.15
N LEU A 73 1.22 -12.07 5.05
CA LEU A 73 -0.15 -12.03 4.50
C LEU A 73 -1.23 -12.38 5.54
N LYS A 74 -0.98 -13.42 6.36
CA LYS A 74 -1.86 -13.87 7.45
C LYS A 74 -2.20 -12.80 8.50
N TYR A 75 -1.42 -11.72 8.62
CA TYR A 75 -1.64 -10.65 9.59
C TYR A 75 -2.14 -9.33 8.97
N ARG A 76 -2.24 -9.24 7.63
CA ARG A 76 -2.62 -7.98 6.96
C ARG A 76 -4.09 -7.60 7.19
N LYS A 77 -5.00 -8.59 7.23
CA LYS A 77 -6.44 -8.35 7.41
C LYS A 77 -6.75 -7.61 8.72
N ILE A 78 -6.16 -8.08 9.82
CA ILE A 78 -6.32 -7.53 11.19
C ILE A 78 -5.93 -6.04 11.30
N THR A 79 -5.03 -5.57 10.44
CA THR A 79 -4.56 -4.16 10.46
C THR A 79 -5.49 -3.23 9.68
N SER A 80 -6.31 -3.75 8.77
CA SER A 80 -7.19 -2.94 7.94
C SER A 80 -8.41 -2.43 8.71
N GLU A 81 -8.97 -3.25 9.60
CA GLU A 81 -10.17 -2.90 10.38
C GLU A 81 -9.90 -1.76 11.38
N ASN A 82 -8.71 -1.72 11.98
CA ASN A 82 -8.28 -0.60 12.85
C ASN A 82 -7.97 0.71 12.08
N ALA A 83 -7.82 0.66 10.76
CA ALA A 83 -7.64 1.87 9.94
C ALA A 83 -8.99 2.44 9.44
N SER A 84 -10.05 1.64 9.43
CA SER A 84 -11.35 2.01 8.85
C SER A 84 -12.21 2.94 9.72
N SER A 85 -11.91 3.10 11.01
CA SER A 85 -12.65 4.03 11.90
C SER A 85 -12.38 5.53 11.64
N ALA A 86 -11.57 5.88 10.64
CA ALA A 86 -11.24 7.27 10.30
C ALA A 86 -11.86 7.79 8.99
N LYS A 87 -12.75 7.03 8.31
CA LYS A 87 -13.42 7.54 7.11
C LYS A 87 -14.84 6.97 6.87
N LEU A 88 -15.77 7.34 7.75
CA LEU A 88 -17.20 7.23 7.50
C LEU A 88 -17.70 8.47 6.75
N GLN A 89 -17.67 8.42 5.42
CA GLN A 89 -18.64 9.09 4.53
C GLN A 89 -18.31 8.77 3.07
N GLN A 90 -18.98 7.75 2.54
CA GLN A 90 -19.66 7.82 1.24
C GLN A 90 -20.89 6.90 1.32
N GLN A 91 -21.99 7.39 0.78
CA GLN A 91 -23.35 6.97 1.11
C GLN A 91 -23.88 5.94 0.10
N GLU A 92 -24.81 5.09 0.54
CA GLU A 92 -25.81 4.32 -0.24
C GLU A 92 -26.25 4.99 -1.57
N ASN A 93 -26.75 4.31 -2.61
CA ASN A 93 -27.11 2.90 -2.88
C ASN A 93 -27.03 2.69 -4.44
N VAL A 94 -27.33 1.57 -5.12
CA VAL A 94 -28.07 0.33 -4.82
C VAL A 94 -27.40 -0.90 -5.51
N ASN A 95 -27.96 -2.09 -5.30
CA ASN A 95 -27.75 -3.37 -6.02
C ASN A 95 -29.14 -4.09 -6.07
N PRO A 96 -29.41 -5.23 -6.77
CA PRO A 96 -28.68 -6.02 -7.78
C PRO A 96 -29.50 -6.18 -9.11
N HIS A 97 -29.16 -7.01 -10.10
CA HIS A 97 -29.46 -8.45 -10.26
C HIS A 97 -28.85 -8.88 -11.64
N ALA A 98 -27.88 -9.79 -11.79
CA ALA A 98 -27.93 -11.26 -11.70
C ALA A 98 -28.82 -11.97 -12.76
N GLY A 99 -28.28 -12.95 -13.50
CA GLY A 99 -29.07 -14.07 -14.07
C GLY A 99 -29.31 -14.14 -15.59
N THR A 100 -28.38 -14.78 -16.31
CA THR A 100 -28.56 -15.80 -17.38
C THR A 100 -29.91 -15.96 -18.10
N SER A 101 -29.92 -15.93 -19.45
CA SER A 101 -30.36 -17.03 -20.37
C SER A 101 -30.37 -16.61 -21.86
N GLU A 102 -30.45 -17.61 -22.76
CA GLU A 102 -30.62 -17.52 -24.24
C GLU A 102 -31.92 -16.75 -24.65
N ILE A 103 -32.25 -16.36 -25.90
CA ILE A 103 -32.28 -17.15 -27.17
C ILE A 103 -32.41 -16.24 -28.43
N THR A 104 -31.77 -16.66 -29.54
CA THR A 104 -32.10 -16.53 -31.00
C THR A 104 -32.84 -15.33 -31.66
N ASN A 105 -32.18 -14.83 -32.72
CA ASN A 105 -32.63 -14.61 -34.13
C ASN A 105 -33.46 -13.40 -34.62
N THR A 106 -33.15 -13.05 -35.89
CA THR A 106 -33.91 -12.28 -36.92
C THR A 106 -34.05 -10.76 -36.68
N ASP A 107 -33.95 -9.86 -37.69
CA ASP A 107 -33.70 -10.03 -39.14
C ASP A 107 -33.15 -8.71 -39.78
N ASN A 108 -32.53 -8.81 -40.98
CA ASN A 108 -32.28 -7.79 -42.04
C ASN A 108 -32.13 -6.28 -41.67
N ALA A 109 -31.10 -5.56 -42.13
CA ALA A 109 -30.79 -5.38 -43.56
C ALA A 109 -29.35 -4.83 -43.85
N SER A 110 -28.80 -5.23 -45.00
CA SER A 110 -27.64 -4.63 -45.72
C SER A 110 -28.10 -3.46 -46.63
N PRO A 111 -27.25 -2.75 -47.41
CA PRO A 111 -25.81 -2.89 -47.68
C PRO A 111 -25.03 -1.60 -47.24
N ASP A 112 -23.77 -1.25 -47.61
CA ASP A 112 -23.03 -1.43 -48.87
C ASP A 112 -21.51 -1.20 -48.71
N GLU A 113 -20.77 -1.44 -49.79
CA GLU A 113 -19.33 -1.73 -49.89
C GLU A 113 -18.37 -0.55 -49.58
N ASN A 114 -17.20 -0.83 -48.96
CA ASN A 114 -15.92 -0.48 -49.60
C ASN A 114 -14.69 -1.27 -49.08
N VAL A 115 -13.94 -1.76 -50.06
CA VAL A 115 -12.52 -2.21 -50.11
C VAL A 115 -11.55 -1.22 -49.38
N ASP A 116 -10.29 -1.50 -49.03
CA ASP A 116 -9.32 -2.47 -49.58
C ASP A 116 -8.20 -2.87 -48.58
N LEU A 117 -7.47 -3.94 -48.91
CA LEU A 117 -6.24 -4.39 -48.23
C LEU A 117 -5.01 -3.56 -48.61
N SER A 118 -4.04 -3.45 -47.69
CA SER A 118 -2.61 -3.50 -48.04
C SER A 118 -1.77 -3.85 -46.80
N GLU A 119 -1.37 -5.11 -46.72
CA GLU A 119 -0.28 -5.60 -45.88
C GLU A 119 1.07 -5.25 -46.53
N VAL A 120 2.07 -4.78 -45.78
CA VAL A 120 3.50 -5.04 -46.06
C VAL A 120 4.34 -4.96 -44.79
N ASN A 121 5.42 -5.73 -44.79
CA ASN A 121 6.23 -6.11 -43.63
C ASN A 121 7.69 -5.59 -43.73
N LEU A 122 8.38 -5.63 -42.58
CA LEU A 122 9.84 -5.68 -42.37
C LEU A 122 10.76 -4.43 -42.52
N ASP A 123 11.61 -4.29 -41.49
CA ASP A 123 12.88 -3.56 -41.36
C ASP A 123 13.90 -3.83 -42.48
N PRO A 124 14.90 -2.92 -42.58
CA PRO A 124 16.31 -3.33 -42.47
C PRO A 124 17.11 -2.62 -41.37
#